data_AF-A0A022PIT1-F1
#
_entry.id   AF-A0A022PIT1-F1
#
_cell.length_a   1.000
_cell.length_b   1.000
_cell.length_c   1.000
_cell.angle_alpha   90.00
_cell.angle_beta   90.00
_cell.angle_gamma   90.00
#
_symmetry.space_group_name_H-M   'P 1'
#
loop_
_entity.id
_entity.type
_entity.pdbx_description
1 polymer ?
#
loop_
_entity_poly.entity_id
_entity_poly.type
_entity_poly.pdbx_seq_one_letter_code
_entity_poly.pdbx_strand_id
1 'polypeptide(L)'
;MFKKLLTVGALAVGITLTGGVGSALALEKCPSQNVNKKGSMYTRHVVNTQKKFSNTFEQKYSGKTIKWYLKGVVKSCNYNGRTAYAAYYEGRAK
;
A
#
# COMPACT_ATOMS: atom_id res chain seq x y z
N MET A 1 -4.91 30.07 27.33
CA MET A 1 -6.01 29.10 27.31
C MET A 1 -5.73 28.04 26.25
N PHE A 2 -5.28 26.85 26.65
CA PHE A 2 -4.92 25.75 25.75
C PHE A 2 -6.18 25.09 25.18
N LYS A 3 -6.45 25.29 23.89
CA LYS A 3 -7.55 24.60 23.22
C LYS A 3 -7.06 23.24 22.73
N LYS A 4 -7.63 22.20 23.34
CA LYS A 4 -7.42 20.77 23.10
C LYS A 4 -7.82 20.41 21.66
N LEU A 5 -6.92 19.78 20.92
CA LEU A 5 -7.20 19.08 19.66
C LEU A 5 -7.47 17.60 19.98
N LEU A 6 -8.75 17.23 20.06
CA LEU A 6 -9.22 15.84 19.99
C LEU A 6 -9.13 15.42 18.51
N THR A 7 -8.20 14.57 18.10
CA THR A 7 -8.33 13.10 18.08
C THR A 7 -9.75 12.64 17.75
N VAL A 8 -10.02 12.37 16.46
CA VAL A 8 -10.71 11.16 15.99
C VAL A 8 -10.18 10.86 14.58
N GLY A 9 -9.30 9.86 14.50
CA GLY A 9 -8.93 9.24 13.23
C GLY A 9 -10.03 8.26 12.83
N ALA A 10 -10.86 8.64 11.87
CA ALA A 10 -11.73 7.69 11.18
C ALA A 10 -10.90 6.98 10.09
N LEU A 11 -10.21 5.90 10.47
CA LEU A 11 -9.73 4.93 9.49
C LEU A 11 -10.93 4.13 8.99
N ALA A 12 -11.53 4.58 7.89
CA ALA A 12 -12.54 3.83 7.16
C ALA A 12 -11.91 2.55 6.60
N VAL A 13 -12.03 1.45 7.34
CA VAL A 13 -11.75 0.09 6.84
C VAL A 13 -12.98 -0.34 6.06
N GLY A 14 -13.07 0.11 4.81
CA GLY A 14 -14.12 -0.28 3.88
C GLY A 14 -13.48 -0.87 2.63
N ILE A 15 -13.19 -2.17 2.65
CA ILE A 15 -12.97 -2.93 1.42
C ILE A 15 -13.90 -4.13 1.48
N THR A 16 -15.07 -3.94 0.88
CA THR A 16 -16.05 -4.97 0.62
C THR A 16 -15.43 -5.97 -0.37
N LEU A 17 -15.23 -7.21 0.05
CA LEU A 17 -14.99 -8.32 -0.86
C LEU A 17 -16.30 -8.64 -1.58
N THR A 18 -16.50 -8.06 -2.77
CA THR A 18 -17.51 -8.58 -3.70
C THR A 18 -16.87 -9.67 -4.54
N GLY A 19 -17.32 -10.90 -4.29
CA GLY A 19 -16.96 -12.08 -5.05
C GLY A 19 -17.56 -12.08 -6.47
N GLY A 20 -17.02 -12.96 -7.29
CA GLY A 20 -17.54 -13.25 -8.63
C GLY A 20 -16.86 -14.50 -9.17
N VAL A 21 -17.58 -15.61 -9.15
CA VAL A 21 -17.21 -16.88 -9.77
C VAL A 21 -17.28 -16.71 -11.29
N GLY A 22 -16.17 -16.97 -11.98
CA GLY A 22 -16.08 -16.94 -13.43
C GLY A 22 -14.62 -17.09 -13.87
N SER A 23 -14.22 -18.30 -14.23
CA SER A 23 -12.89 -18.62 -14.74
C SER A 23 -12.64 -17.96 -16.10
N ALA A 24 -12.25 -16.70 -16.09
CA ALA A 24 -11.29 -16.14 -17.03
C ALA A 24 -9.95 -16.07 -16.26
N LEU A 25 -8.81 -16.26 -16.93
CA LEU A 25 -7.49 -15.95 -16.34
C LEU A 25 -7.35 -14.43 -16.19
N ALA A 26 -8.25 -13.79 -15.45
CA ALA A 26 -8.24 -12.39 -15.15
C ALA A 26 -7.27 -12.18 -13.99
N LEU A 27 -6.22 -11.40 -14.24
CA LEU A 27 -5.31 -10.97 -13.18
C LEU A 27 -6.14 -10.35 -12.05
N GLU A 28 -5.85 -10.75 -10.81
CA GLU A 28 -6.50 -10.15 -9.64
C GLU A 28 -6.25 -8.65 -9.60
N LYS A 29 -7.22 -7.88 -9.09
CA LYS A 29 -7.08 -6.43 -8.95
C LYS A 29 -5.86 -6.10 -8.07
N CYS A 30 -5.09 -5.08 -8.45
CA CYS A 30 -3.93 -4.69 -7.68
C CYS A 30 -4.27 -4.32 -6.23
N PRO A 31 -3.40 -4.69 -5.27
CA PRO A 31 -3.62 -4.38 -3.86
C PRO A 31 -3.62 -2.86 -3.62
N SER A 32 -4.27 -2.46 -2.53
CA SER A 32 -4.27 -1.06 -2.12
C SER A 32 -2.86 -0.57 -1.82
N GLN A 33 -2.54 0.62 -2.31
CA GLN A 33 -1.26 1.29 -2.11
C GLN A 33 -1.22 2.14 -0.83
N ASN A 34 -2.24 2.04 0.01
CA ASN A 34 -2.32 2.74 1.28
C ASN A 34 -1.19 2.32 2.23
N VAL A 35 -0.72 3.29 3.02
CA VAL A 35 0.25 3.05 4.09
C VAL A 35 -0.51 2.51 5.30
N ASN A 36 -0.13 1.31 5.74
CA ASN A 36 -0.63 0.70 6.96
C ASN A 36 0.44 0.76 8.05
N LYS A 37 0.07 1.21 9.24
CA LYS A 37 0.98 1.26 10.40
C LYS A 37 0.67 0.07 11.32
N LYS A 38 1.69 -0.72 11.65
CA LYS A 38 1.62 -1.84 12.60
C LYS A 38 2.66 -1.62 13.69
N GLY A 39 2.25 -1.02 14.81
CA GLY A 39 3.16 -0.62 15.89
C GLY A 39 4.15 0.45 15.45
N SER A 40 5.46 0.16 15.56
CA SER A 40 6.56 1.02 15.11
C SER A 40 6.90 0.86 13.62
N MET A 41 6.32 -0.13 12.94
CA MET A 41 6.59 -0.44 11.54
C MET A 41 5.47 0.08 10.63
N TYR A 42 5.85 0.38 9.40
CA TYR A 42 4.94 0.75 8.32
C TYR A 42 4.97 -0.33 7.24
N THR A 43 3.87 -0.50 6.53
CA THR A 43 3.76 -1.48 5.45
C THR A 43 2.95 -0.86 4.32
N ARG A 44 3.31 -1.15 3.06
CA ARG A 44 2.52 -0.70 1.90
C ARG A 44 2.77 -1.60 0.70
N HIS A 45 1.85 -1.53 -0.26
CA HIS A 45 2.11 -1.97 -1.61
C HIS A 45 2.46 -0.77 -2.51
N VAL A 46 3.30 -1.01 -3.50
CA VAL A 46 3.61 -0.08 -4.58
C VAL A 46 3.27 -0.79 -5.89
N VAL A 47 2.45 -0.15 -6.72
CA VAL A 47 2.06 -0.72 -8.02
C VAL A 47 2.82 0.01 -9.13
N ASN A 48 3.44 -0.75 -10.03
CA ASN A 48 4.12 -0.21 -11.19
C ASN A 48 3.85 -1.08 -12.42
N THR A 49 3.47 -0.46 -13.54
CA THR A 49 3.24 -1.15 -14.82
C THR A 49 4.53 -1.65 -15.47
N GLN A 50 5.69 -1.05 -15.14
CA GLN A 50 6.97 -1.38 -15.76
C GLN A 50 7.77 -2.48 -15.05
N LYS A 51 7.23 -3.09 -13.98
CA LYS A 51 7.95 -4.06 -13.12
C LYS A 51 9.28 -3.55 -12.54
N LYS A 52 9.46 -2.22 -12.47
CA LYS A 52 10.66 -1.58 -11.92
C LYS A 52 10.39 -1.12 -10.49
N PHE A 53 11.11 -1.69 -9.53
CA PHE A 53 10.96 -1.38 -8.11
C PHE A 53 12.33 -1.05 -7.51
N SER A 54 12.40 0.06 -6.78
CA SER A 54 13.62 0.42 -6.04
C SER A 54 13.74 -0.46 -4.80
N ASN A 55 14.94 -0.98 -4.51
CA ASN A 55 15.17 -1.78 -3.29
C ASN A 55 14.85 -0.98 -2.02
N THR A 56 15.09 0.33 -2.04
CA THR A 56 14.73 1.25 -0.96
C THR A 56 14.33 2.60 -1.50
N PHE A 57 13.47 3.33 -0.80
CA PHE A 57 13.18 4.74 -1.08
C PHE A 57 12.71 5.46 0.19
N GLU A 58 12.70 6.79 0.16
CA GLU A 58 12.24 7.62 1.28
C GLU A 58 10.97 8.36 0.90
N GLN A 59 10.04 8.47 1.84
CA GLN A 59 8.77 9.17 1.65
C GLN A 59 8.40 9.93 2.90
N LYS A 60 7.97 11.18 2.73
CA LYS A 60 7.32 11.93 3.80
C LYS A 60 5.89 11.43 3.99
N TYR A 61 5.55 10.98 5.18
CA TYR A 61 4.21 10.51 5.54
C TYR A 61 3.88 10.93 6.96
N SER A 62 2.74 11.59 7.15
CA SER A 62 2.25 12.05 8.46
C SER A 62 3.29 12.86 9.26
N GLY A 63 4.04 13.74 8.56
CA GLY A 63 5.07 14.59 9.17
C GLY A 63 6.41 13.90 9.50
N LYS A 64 6.58 12.61 9.15
CA LYS A 64 7.81 11.85 9.35
C LYS A 64 8.41 11.39 8.03
N THR A 65 9.72 11.17 8.00
CA THR A 65 10.39 10.52 6.86
C THR A 65 10.40 9.02 7.10
N ILE A 66 9.68 8.27 6.28
CA ILE A 66 9.69 6.81 6.29
C ILE A 66 10.70 6.33 5.26
N LYS A 67 11.66 5.51 5.69
CA LYS A 67 12.52 4.73 4.79
C LYS A 67 11.88 3.39 4.52
N TRP A 68 11.53 3.15 3.26
CA TRP A 68 10.91 1.94 2.76
C TRP A 68 11.96 0.96 2.25
N TYR A 69 11.74 -0.31 2.54
CA TYR A 69 12.58 -1.44 2.18
C TYR A 69 11.72 -2.46 1.45
N LEU A 70 12.14 -2.83 0.24
CA LEU A 70 11.49 -3.85 -0.54
C LEU A 70 11.61 -5.19 0.21
N LYS A 71 10.47 -5.80 0.52
CA LYS A 71 10.41 -7.09 1.21
C LYS A 71 10.12 -8.24 0.27
N GLY A 72 9.49 -7.94 -0.86
CA GLY A 72 9.24 -8.91 -1.93
C GLY A 72 7.81 -8.89 -2.43
N VAL A 73 7.49 -9.94 -3.17
CA VAL A 73 6.30 -10.11 -4.02
C VAL A 73 6.31 -9.21 -5.24
N VAL A 74 6.30 -9.81 -6.43
CA VAL A 74 6.22 -9.19 -7.76
C VAL A 74 5.08 -9.86 -8.51
N LYS A 75 3.89 -9.89 -7.90
CA LYS A 75 2.71 -10.49 -8.55
C LYS A 75 2.19 -9.56 -9.63
N SER A 76 1.83 -10.13 -10.79
CA SER A 76 1.06 -9.41 -11.80
C SER A 76 -0.37 -9.20 -11.29
N CYS A 77 -0.91 -8.02 -11.51
CA CYS A 77 -2.24 -7.64 -11.09
C CYS A 77 -2.89 -6.72 -12.13
N ASN A 78 -4.22 -6.67 -12.14
CA ASN A 78 -4.99 -5.76 -12.98
C ASN A 78 -5.05 -4.37 -12.32
N TYR A 79 -4.49 -3.38 -13.01
CA TYR A 79 -4.58 -1.97 -12.68
C TYR A 79 -5.40 -1.26 -13.75
N ASN A 80 -6.70 -1.08 -13.49
CA ASN A 80 -7.64 -0.39 -14.39
C ASN A 80 -7.64 -0.95 -15.83
N GLY A 81 -7.70 -2.29 -15.97
CA GLY A 81 -7.71 -2.97 -17.27
C GLY A 81 -6.33 -3.22 -17.88
N ARG A 82 -5.25 -2.84 -17.19
CA ARG A 82 -3.86 -3.07 -17.64
C ARG A 82 -3.11 -4.00 -16.70
N THR A 83 -2.20 -4.79 -17.24
CA THR A 83 -1.26 -5.57 -16.43
C THR A 83 -0.29 -4.63 -15.73
N ALA A 84 -0.24 -4.72 -14.41
CA ALA A 84 0.75 -4.07 -13.56
C ALA A 84 1.37 -5.06 -12.60
N TYR A 85 2.36 -4.62 -11.84
CA TYR A 85 3.05 -5.42 -10.85
C TYR A 85 2.90 -4.74 -9.50
N ALA A 86 2.70 -5.51 -8.44
CA ALA A 86 2.65 -4.99 -7.08
C ALA A 86 3.82 -5.52 -6.27
N ALA A 87 4.49 -4.60 -5.55
CA ALA A 87 5.59 -4.89 -4.64
C ALA A 87 5.27 -4.51 -3.20
N TYR A 88 5.63 -5.37 -2.26
CA TYR A 88 5.42 -5.15 -0.83
C TYR A 88 6.65 -4.52 -0.19
N TYR A 89 6.42 -3.44 0.56
CA TYR A 89 7.44 -2.67 1.26
C TYR A 89 7.15 -2.60 2.76
N GLU A 90 8.21 -2.72 3.55
CA GLU A 90 8.22 -2.38 4.97
C GLU A 90 8.93 -1.05 5.17
N GLY A 91 8.34 -0.17 5.97
CA GLY A 91 8.84 1.16 6.26
C GLY A 91 9.22 1.30 7.72
N ARG A 92 10.27 2.07 7.97
CA ARG A 92 10.66 2.51 9.32
C ARG A 92 10.74 4.03 9.32
N ALA A 93 10.14 4.68 10.33
CA ALA A 93 10.34 6.10 10.52
C ALA A 93 11.81 6.35 10.88
N LYS A 94 12.42 7.33 10.22
CA LYS A 94 13.67 7.95 10.67
C LYS A 94 13.40 8.88 11.84
#